data_AF-A0A1J5PNU0-F1
#
_entry.id   AF-A0A1J5PNU0-F1
#
_cell.length_a   1.000
_cell.length_b   1.000
_cell.length_c   1.000
_cell.angle_alpha   90.00
_cell.angle_beta   90.00
_cell.angle_gamma   90.00
#
_symmetry.space_group_name_H-M   'P 1'
#
loop_
_entity.id
_entity.type
_entity.pdbx_description
1 polymer ?
#
loop_
_entity_poly.entity_id
_entity_poly.type
_entity_poly.pdbx_seq_one_letter_code
_entity_poly.pdbx_strand_id
1 'polypeptide(L)'
;MARGNASFNGGTLQCHCAIDPVVVRIDSQCAHNHACGCTKCWKPHGAIFSVVAVVPRDKVHVTANGQKLKVVDTKATIQRHACEGCGVHMFGRIENTGHAFYGLDFIHTELSRDAGWAAPEFAAFVSSVIESGTPPDLMPMIRARLGEIGLPAYDCLSPALMDVLATHQAKMNGVL
;
A
#
# COMPACT_ATOMS: atom_id res chain seq x y z
N MET A 1 -7.20 16.76 -2.99
CA MET A 1 -6.34 15.68 -3.52
C MET A 1 -6.28 15.81 -5.03
N ALA A 2 -5.11 15.60 -5.64
CA ALA A 2 -5.02 15.56 -7.11
C ALA A 2 -5.93 14.44 -7.63
N ARG A 3 -6.78 14.74 -8.60
CA ARG A 3 -7.62 13.72 -9.24
C ARG A 3 -6.71 12.81 -10.07
N GLY A 4 -6.85 11.50 -9.89
CA GLY A 4 -6.16 10.53 -10.75
C GLY A 4 -6.55 10.73 -12.22
N ASN A 5 -5.68 10.33 -13.14
CA ASN A 5 -5.95 10.36 -14.57
C ASN A 5 -6.36 8.96 -15.04
N ALA A 6 -7.60 8.82 -15.53
CA ALA A 6 -8.15 7.55 -16.01
C ALA A 6 -7.37 6.96 -17.19
N SER A 7 -6.64 7.78 -17.95
CA SER A 7 -5.79 7.34 -19.08
C SER A 7 -4.32 7.12 -18.69
N PHE A 8 -3.97 7.26 -17.41
CA PHE A 8 -2.61 7.00 -16.94
C PHE A 8 -2.35 5.49 -16.93
N ASN A 9 -1.27 5.06 -17.59
CA ASN A 9 -0.98 3.65 -17.81
C ASN A 9 0.19 3.14 -16.95
N GLY A 10 0.49 3.84 -15.86
CA GLY A 10 1.58 3.52 -14.96
C GLY A 10 2.76 4.47 -15.08
N GLY A 11 3.80 4.19 -14.30
CA GLY A 11 4.93 5.09 -14.08
C GLY A 11 6.05 4.40 -13.33
N THR A 12 6.93 5.19 -12.74
CA THR A 12 8.13 4.69 -12.07
C THR A 12 8.12 5.06 -10.59
N LEU A 13 8.51 4.11 -9.74
CA LEU A 13 8.76 4.30 -8.32
C LEU A 13 10.26 4.29 -8.07
N GLN A 14 10.74 5.20 -7.21
CA GLN A 14 12.15 5.31 -6.87
C GLN A 14 12.36 5.34 -5.37
N CYS A 15 13.34 4.58 -4.87
CA CYS A 15 13.71 4.65 -3.45
C CYS A 15 14.44 5.98 -3.13
N HIS A 16 14.63 6.29 -1.85
CA HIS A 16 15.23 7.57 -1.43
C HIS A 16 16.78 7.59 -1.45
N CYS A 17 17.45 6.63 -2.10
CA CYS A 17 18.91 6.68 -2.20
C CYS A 17 19.33 7.77 -3.18
N ALA A 18 20.28 8.61 -2.78
CA ALA A 18 20.84 9.65 -3.66
C ALA A 18 21.68 9.08 -4.81
N ILE A 19 22.34 7.94 -4.57
CA ILE A 19 23.20 7.23 -5.52
C ILE A 19 22.62 5.82 -5.71
N ASP A 20 22.55 5.37 -6.97
CA ASP A 20 22.05 4.06 -7.37
C ASP A 20 20.73 3.66 -6.69
N PRO A 21 19.67 4.46 -6.86
CA PRO A 21 18.37 4.14 -6.28
C PRO A 21 17.77 2.88 -6.91
N VAL A 22 17.01 2.13 -6.10
CA VAL A 22 16.14 1.09 -6.63
C VAL A 22 15.06 1.76 -7.46
N VAL A 23 14.86 1.27 -8.68
CA VAL A 23 13.84 1.75 -9.60
C VAL A 23 12.91 0.60 -9.95
N VAL A 24 11.61 0.85 -9.79
CA VAL A 24 10.56 -0.12 -10.12
C VAL A 24 9.59 0.54 -11.10
N ARG A 25 9.48 -0.02 -12.30
CA ARG A 25 8.51 0.38 -13.32
C ARG A 25 7.21 -0.40 -13.09
N ILE A 26 6.09 0.32 -13.19
CA ILE A 26 4.74 -0.20 -13.00
C ILE A 26 3.96 0.02 -14.30
N ASP A 27 3.54 -1.05 -14.96
CA ASP A 27 2.88 -1.02 -16.29
C ASP A 27 1.35 -1.07 -16.20
N SER A 28 0.78 -0.31 -15.27
CA SER A 28 -0.67 -0.17 -15.12
C SER A 28 -1.02 1.02 -14.23
N GLN A 29 -2.27 1.49 -14.34
CA GLN A 29 -2.89 2.28 -13.27
C GLN A 29 -3.03 1.43 -12.00
N CYS A 30 -2.96 2.06 -10.82
CA CYS A 30 -3.24 1.39 -9.56
C CYS A 30 -4.73 1.39 -9.21
N ALA A 31 -5.15 0.45 -8.38
CA ALA A 31 -6.49 0.36 -7.83
C ALA A 31 -6.45 0.42 -6.30
N HIS A 32 -7.59 0.76 -5.69
CA HIS A 32 -7.80 0.73 -4.25
C HIS A 32 -6.70 1.47 -3.49
N ASN A 33 -6.28 2.64 -3.99
CA ASN A 33 -5.32 3.45 -3.26
C ASN A 33 -5.97 3.93 -1.95
N HIS A 34 -5.25 3.87 -0.84
CA HIS A 34 -5.80 4.24 0.46
C HIS A 34 -4.71 4.67 1.44
N ALA A 35 -5.11 5.49 2.42
CA ALA A 35 -4.29 5.71 3.60
C ALA A 35 -4.34 4.47 4.49
N CYS A 36 -3.23 4.05 5.09
CA CYS A 36 -3.17 2.85 5.93
C CYS A 36 -2.41 3.12 7.24
N GLY A 37 -3.09 2.90 8.36
CA GLY A 37 -2.58 3.11 9.72
C GLY A 37 -1.84 1.92 10.31
N CYS A 38 -1.80 0.77 9.63
CA CYS A 38 -1.16 -0.42 10.19
C CYS A 38 0.35 -0.21 10.42
N THR A 39 0.91 -0.92 11.39
CA THR A 39 2.33 -0.82 11.79
C THR A 39 3.31 -1.38 10.77
N LYS A 40 2.84 -2.19 9.80
CA LYS A 40 3.68 -2.94 8.88
C LYS A 40 3.99 -2.21 7.56
N CYS A 41 3.15 -1.27 7.13
CA CYS A 41 3.39 -0.50 5.90
C CYS A 41 4.41 0.61 6.12
N TRP A 42 5.26 0.85 5.11
CA TRP A 42 6.24 1.93 5.15
C TRP A 42 5.53 3.29 5.18
N LYS A 43 6.07 4.22 5.96
CA LYS A 43 5.56 5.59 6.04
C LYS A 43 6.73 6.55 5.81
N PRO A 44 6.54 7.66 5.08
CA PRO A 44 7.51 8.74 5.07
C PRO A 44 7.81 9.22 6.50
N HIS A 45 9.01 9.76 6.72
CA HIS A 45 9.38 10.28 8.02
C HIS A 45 8.38 11.36 8.49
N GLY A 46 7.85 11.20 9.70
CA GLY A 46 6.86 12.10 10.30
C GLY A 46 5.40 11.85 9.87
N ALA A 47 5.12 10.89 8.97
CA ALA A 47 3.77 10.56 8.57
C ALA A 47 3.11 9.54 9.53
N ILE A 48 1.85 9.80 9.89
CA ILE A 48 1.03 8.90 10.72
C ILE A 48 0.46 7.73 9.89
N PHE A 49 0.14 7.99 8.62
CA PHE A 49 -0.40 7.01 7.68
C PHE A 49 0.58 6.75 6.54
N SER A 50 0.53 5.52 6.02
CA SER A 50 1.10 5.15 4.73
C SER A 50 0.10 5.45 3.63
N VAL A 51 0.53 5.73 2.39
CA VAL A 51 -0.35 5.66 1.21
C VAL A 51 0.04 4.44 0.40
N VAL A 52 -0.92 3.54 0.18
CA VAL A 52 -0.67 2.25 -0.48
C VAL A 52 -1.81 1.91 -1.43
N ALA A 53 -1.44 1.43 -2.62
CA ALA A 53 -2.35 0.97 -3.65
C ALA A 53 -1.97 -0.45 -4.08
N VAL A 54 -2.83 -1.08 -4.90
CA VAL A 54 -2.54 -2.39 -5.50
C VAL A 54 -2.44 -2.31 -7.02
N VAL A 55 -1.59 -3.16 -7.59
CA VAL A 55 -1.41 -3.37 -9.03
C VAL A 55 -1.24 -4.86 -9.33
N PRO A 56 -1.55 -5.34 -10.54
CA PRO A 56 -1.25 -6.72 -10.92
C PRO A 56 0.25 -7.02 -10.83
N ARG A 57 0.62 -8.16 -10.24
CA ARG A 57 2.03 -8.52 -9.99
C ARG A 57 2.87 -8.60 -11.27
N ASP A 58 2.25 -8.95 -12.39
CA ASP A 58 2.91 -9.06 -13.70
C ASP A 58 3.24 -7.70 -14.31
N LYS A 59 2.74 -6.60 -13.72
CA LYS A 59 3.04 -5.21 -14.11
C LYS A 59 4.14 -4.56 -13.29
N VAL A 60 4.71 -5.27 -12.31
CA VAL A 60 5.77 -4.75 -11.45
C VAL A 60 7.13 -5.25 -11.91
N HIS A 61 7.97 -4.33 -12.37
CA HIS A 61 9.28 -4.64 -12.93
C HIS A 61 10.38 -3.86 -12.21
N VAL A 62 11.29 -4.56 -11.53
CA VAL A 62 12.50 -3.93 -10.99
C VAL A 62 13.45 -3.66 -12.16
N THR A 63 13.69 -2.38 -12.46
CA THR A 63 14.45 -1.96 -13.64
C THR A 63 15.86 -1.46 -13.32
N ALA A 64 16.13 -1.07 -12.07
CA ALA A 64 17.48 -0.73 -11.64
C ALA A 64 17.72 -1.10 -10.17
N ASN A 65 18.95 -1.51 -9.87
CA ASN A 65 19.49 -1.74 -8.53
C ASN A 65 18.70 -2.73 -7.66
N GLY A 66 18.04 -3.72 -8.28
CA GLY A 66 17.23 -4.71 -7.60
C GLY A 66 17.97 -5.57 -6.57
N GLN A 67 19.28 -5.70 -6.71
CA GLN A 67 20.15 -6.37 -5.72
C GLN A 67 20.12 -5.71 -4.34
N LYS A 68 19.65 -4.45 -4.21
CA LYS A 68 19.49 -3.74 -2.93
C LYS A 68 18.15 -4.05 -2.24
N LEU A 69 17.29 -4.88 -2.84
CA LEU A 69 15.99 -5.22 -2.27
C LEU A 69 16.09 -6.44 -1.37
N LYS A 70 15.54 -6.32 -0.16
CA LYS A 70 15.41 -7.40 0.81
C LYS A 70 13.99 -7.52 1.34
N VAL A 71 13.55 -8.75 1.58
CA VAL A 71 12.28 -9.00 2.26
C VAL A 71 12.41 -8.66 3.74
N VAL A 72 11.55 -7.77 4.23
CA VAL A 72 11.55 -7.28 5.63
C VAL A 72 11.23 -8.40 6.61
N ASP A 73 10.18 -9.18 6.33
CA ASP A 73 9.75 -10.34 7.12
C ASP A 73 9.21 -11.41 6.17
N THR A 74 9.90 -12.53 6.08
CA THR A 74 9.53 -13.65 5.19
C THR A 74 8.31 -14.43 5.70
N LYS A 75 7.94 -14.26 6.98
CA LYS A 75 6.76 -14.89 7.59
C LYS A 75 5.50 -14.04 7.44
N ALA A 76 5.62 -12.78 7.01
CA ALA A 76 4.47 -11.92 6.78
C ALA A 76 3.70 -12.37 5.53
N THR A 77 2.35 -12.32 5.59
CA THR A 77 1.48 -12.60 4.44
C THR A 77 1.82 -11.75 3.21
N ILE A 78 2.09 -10.46 3.44
CA ILE A 78 2.61 -9.53 2.45
C ILE A 78 4.11 -9.38 2.73
N GLN A 79 4.94 -10.02 1.91
CA GLN A 79 6.38 -9.88 1.95
C GLN A 79 6.77 -8.54 1.33
N ARG A 80 7.27 -7.62 2.16
CA ARG A 80 7.63 -6.27 1.76
C ARG A 80 9.08 -6.24 1.32
N HIS A 81 9.33 -5.85 0.07
CA HIS A 81 10.66 -5.71 -0.50
C HIS A 81 11.16 -4.28 -0.26
N ALA A 82 12.08 -4.13 0.69
CA ALA A 82 12.64 -2.85 1.10
C ALA A 82 14.05 -2.65 0.54
N CYS A 83 14.37 -1.41 0.17
CA CYS A 83 15.73 -1.02 -0.17
C CYS A 83 16.60 -1.00 1.08
N GLU A 84 17.67 -1.79 1.12
CA GLU A 84 18.59 -1.86 2.27
C GLU A 84 19.33 -0.54 2.53
N GLY A 85 19.48 0.32 1.50
CA GLY A 85 20.19 1.59 1.65
C GLY A 85 19.37 2.71 2.28
N CYS A 86 18.04 2.68 2.22
CA CYS A 86 17.19 3.77 2.74
C CYS A 86 15.92 3.29 3.48
N GLY A 87 15.68 2.00 3.56
CA GLY A 87 14.53 1.40 4.26
C GLY A 87 13.18 1.55 3.53
N VAL A 88 13.13 2.26 2.39
CA VAL A 88 11.88 2.43 1.62
C VAL A 88 11.40 1.09 1.09
N HIS A 89 10.14 0.76 1.34
CA HIS A 89 9.48 -0.41 0.74
C HIS A 89 9.13 -0.08 -0.71
N MET A 90 9.64 -0.85 -1.67
CA MET A 90 9.40 -0.60 -3.09
C MET A 90 8.14 -1.30 -3.59
N PHE A 91 7.87 -2.51 -3.12
CA PHE A 91 6.61 -3.21 -3.31
C PHE A 91 6.39 -4.27 -2.22
N GLY A 92 5.15 -4.66 -2.00
CA GLY A 92 4.77 -5.80 -1.16
C GLY A 92 4.13 -6.89 -2.00
N ARG A 93 4.55 -8.15 -1.80
CA ARG A 93 4.11 -9.28 -2.60
C ARG A 93 3.54 -10.39 -1.72
N ILE A 94 2.48 -11.03 -2.20
CA ILE A 94 1.88 -12.19 -1.55
C ILE A 94 2.32 -13.44 -2.31
N GLU A 95 3.08 -14.31 -1.66
CA GLU A 95 3.56 -15.56 -2.26
C GLU A 95 2.58 -16.74 -2.08
N ASN A 96 1.70 -16.66 -1.09
CA ASN A 96 0.69 -17.70 -0.85
C ASN A 96 -0.38 -17.65 -1.95
N THR A 97 -0.38 -18.64 -2.85
CA THR A 97 -1.33 -18.77 -3.96
C THR A 97 -2.79 -18.94 -3.53
N GLY A 98 -3.03 -19.36 -2.29
CA GLY A 98 -4.38 -19.48 -1.72
C GLY A 98 -4.92 -18.19 -1.10
N HIS A 99 -4.18 -17.10 -1.08
CA HIS A 99 -4.63 -15.84 -0.48
C HIS A 99 -5.51 -15.03 -1.46
N ALA A 100 -6.55 -14.35 -0.96
CA ALA A 100 -7.52 -13.60 -1.78
C ALA A 100 -6.89 -12.50 -2.66
N PHE A 101 -5.82 -11.88 -2.18
CA PHE A 101 -5.04 -10.87 -2.92
C PHE A 101 -3.80 -11.43 -3.63
N TYR A 102 -3.67 -12.75 -3.75
CA TYR A 102 -2.62 -13.33 -4.58
C TYR A 102 -2.75 -12.84 -6.03
N GLY A 103 -1.64 -12.52 -6.67
CA GLY A 103 -1.62 -11.91 -8.00
C GLY A 103 -1.59 -10.38 -8.00
N LEU A 104 -1.73 -9.75 -6.82
CA LEU A 104 -1.58 -8.30 -6.65
C LEU A 104 -0.31 -7.98 -5.84
N ASP A 105 0.40 -6.95 -6.29
CA ASP A 105 1.48 -6.32 -5.53
C ASP A 105 0.99 -4.99 -4.94
N PHE A 106 1.52 -4.65 -3.77
CA PHE A 106 1.22 -3.43 -3.02
C PHE A 106 2.31 -2.40 -3.28
N ILE A 107 1.95 -1.17 -3.65
CA ILE A 107 2.91 -0.11 -3.99
C ILE A 107 2.61 1.19 -3.27
N HIS A 108 3.65 1.99 -3.03
CA HIS A 108 3.54 3.35 -2.49
C HIS A 108 3.69 4.35 -3.64
N THR A 109 2.56 4.85 -4.17
CA THR A 109 2.56 5.74 -5.35
C THR A 109 3.23 7.08 -5.10
N GLU A 110 3.38 7.48 -3.83
CA GLU A 110 4.14 8.67 -3.41
C GLU A 110 5.65 8.59 -3.72
N LEU A 111 6.17 7.39 -4.01
CA LEU A 111 7.55 7.19 -4.48
C LEU A 111 7.72 7.53 -5.97
N SER A 112 6.62 7.86 -6.66
CA SER A 112 6.62 8.26 -8.06
C SER A 112 6.71 9.77 -8.21
N ARG A 113 7.50 10.21 -9.20
CA ARG A 113 7.45 11.62 -9.66
C ARG A 113 6.38 11.83 -10.74
N ASP A 114 5.83 10.75 -11.27
CA ASP A 114 4.81 10.80 -12.31
C ASP A 114 3.46 11.17 -11.69
N ALA A 115 2.76 12.13 -12.31
CA ALA A 115 1.41 12.50 -11.92
C ALA A 115 0.38 11.67 -12.70
N GLY A 116 -0.71 11.26 -12.04
CA GLY A 116 -1.82 10.56 -12.70
C GLY A 116 -2.29 9.30 -11.98
N TRP A 117 -1.57 8.84 -10.95
CA TRP A 117 -1.99 7.74 -10.10
C TRP A 117 -3.39 7.94 -9.52
N ALA A 118 -4.16 6.85 -9.38
CA ALA A 118 -5.47 6.88 -8.74
C ALA A 118 -5.37 7.48 -7.33
N ALA A 119 -6.33 8.35 -7.00
CA ALA A 119 -6.34 9.04 -5.71
C ALA A 119 -6.72 8.06 -4.57
N PRO A 120 -6.27 8.31 -3.33
CA PRO A 120 -6.74 7.55 -2.17
C PRO A 120 -8.28 7.62 -2.01
N GLU A 121 -8.89 6.48 -1.71
CA GLU A 121 -10.35 6.29 -1.65
C GLU A 121 -10.88 6.26 -0.20
N PHE A 122 -10.08 5.76 0.74
CA PHE A 122 -10.43 5.60 2.16
C PHE A 122 -9.19 5.57 3.06
N ALA A 123 -9.40 5.44 4.37
CA ALA A 123 -8.37 5.18 5.35
C ALA A 123 -8.62 3.83 6.07
N ALA A 124 -7.61 2.97 6.05
CA ALA A 124 -7.64 1.62 6.60
C ALA A 124 -6.86 1.50 7.90
N PHE A 125 -7.23 0.55 8.76
CA PHE A 125 -6.57 0.25 10.04
C PHE A 125 -6.30 1.51 10.88
N VAL A 126 -7.29 2.41 10.95
CA VAL A 126 -7.15 3.74 11.53
C VAL A 126 -6.79 3.67 13.01
N SER A 127 -7.43 2.80 13.79
CA SER A 127 -7.07 2.57 15.20
C SER A 127 -5.63 2.10 15.43
N SER A 128 -5.02 1.38 14.49
CA SER A 128 -3.65 0.86 14.63
C SER A 128 -2.55 1.93 14.67
N VAL A 129 -2.86 3.20 14.36
CA VAL A 129 -1.90 4.29 14.54
C VAL A 129 -1.52 4.50 16.01
N ILE A 130 -2.39 4.05 16.94
CA ILE A 130 -2.10 4.01 18.38
C ILE A 130 -0.94 3.06 18.68
N GLU A 131 -0.88 1.90 18.01
CA GLU A 131 0.19 0.91 18.18
C GLU A 131 1.56 1.46 17.76
N SER A 132 1.58 2.46 16.88
CA SER A 132 2.79 3.21 16.48
C SER A 132 3.06 4.46 17.33
N GLY A 133 2.34 4.66 18.43
CA GLY A 133 2.60 5.73 19.41
C GLY A 133 1.71 6.96 19.28
N THR A 134 0.65 6.94 18.48
CA THR A 134 -0.32 8.05 18.43
C THR A 134 -1.15 8.07 19.72
N PRO A 135 -1.21 9.20 20.45
CA PRO A 135 -2.06 9.32 21.63
C PRO A 135 -3.55 9.06 21.32
N PRO A 136 -4.27 8.21 22.08
CA PRO A 136 -5.67 7.87 21.80
C PRO A 136 -6.64 9.06 21.82
N ASP A 137 -6.34 10.11 22.59
CA ASP A 137 -7.12 11.35 22.68
C ASP A 137 -7.10 12.18 21.38
N LEU A 138 -6.12 11.94 20.49
CA LEU A 138 -6.08 12.56 19.16
C LEU A 138 -6.97 11.85 18.13
N MET A 139 -7.45 10.64 18.41
CA MET A 139 -8.21 9.84 17.45
C MET A 139 -9.50 10.50 16.93
N PRO A 140 -10.31 11.23 17.74
CA PRO A 140 -11.46 11.97 17.24
C PRO A 140 -11.07 13.00 16.17
N MET A 141 -10.00 13.76 16.41
CA MET A 141 -9.48 14.75 15.47
C MET A 141 -8.93 14.10 14.20
N ILE A 142 -8.20 12.98 14.33
CA ILE A 142 -7.68 12.23 13.17
C ILE A 142 -8.83 11.75 12.28
N ARG A 143 -9.85 11.12 12.86
CA ARG A 143 -11.02 10.64 12.11
C ARG A 143 -11.81 11.78 11.47
N ALA A 144 -12.00 12.90 12.18
CA ALA A 144 -12.64 14.09 11.62
C ALA A 144 -11.86 14.61 10.41
N ARG A 145 -10.53 14.73 10.53
CA ARG A 145 -9.68 15.20 9.44
C ARG A 145 -9.72 14.29 8.22
N LEU A 146 -9.71 12.97 8.41
CA LEU A 146 -9.87 12.00 7.33
C LEU A 146 -11.22 12.18 6.61
N GLY A 147 -12.30 12.40 7.37
CA GLY A 147 -13.62 12.71 6.82
C GLY A 147 -13.65 14.00 5.99
N GLU A 148 -13.06 15.09 6.48
CA GLU A 148 -12.97 16.38 5.77
C GLU A 148 -12.27 16.27 4.41
N ILE A 149 -11.25 15.42 4.30
CA ILE A 149 -10.50 15.21 3.06
C ILE A 149 -11.10 14.13 2.16
N GLY A 150 -12.28 13.59 2.52
CA GLY A 150 -13.01 12.62 1.74
C GLY A 150 -12.49 11.19 1.85
N LEU A 151 -11.81 10.84 2.96
CA LEU A 151 -11.36 9.47 3.25
C LEU A 151 -12.18 8.90 4.42
N PRO A 152 -13.22 8.09 4.14
CA PRO A 152 -13.91 7.34 5.19
C PRO A 152 -12.92 6.50 6.01
N ALA A 153 -13.04 6.57 7.34
CA ALA A 153 -12.12 5.92 8.27
C ALA A 153 -12.64 4.54 8.70
N TYR A 154 -11.85 3.50 8.47
CA TYR A 154 -12.14 2.13 8.86
C TYR A 154 -11.00 1.57 9.73
N ASP A 155 -11.35 0.77 10.74
CA ASP A 155 -10.37 0.07 11.59
C ASP A 155 -9.94 -1.28 10.98
N CYS A 156 -10.40 -1.59 9.77
CA CYS A 156 -9.97 -2.68 8.89
C CYS A 156 -9.78 -2.13 7.44
N LEU A 157 -10.10 -2.90 6.39
CA LEU A 157 -10.21 -2.37 5.02
C LEU A 157 -11.60 -1.77 4.76
N SER A 158 -11.82 -1.23 3.56
CA SER A 158 -13.17 -0.81 3.15
C SER A 158 -14.14 -2.00 3.11
N PRO A 159 -15.46 -1.77 3.31
CA PRO A 159 -16.46 -2.84 3.30
C PRO A 159 -16.38 -3.74 2.07
N ALA A 160 -16.24 -3.16 0.87
CA ALA A 160 -16.13 -3.93 -0.37
C ALA A 160 -14.91 -4.87 -0.39
N LEU A 161 -13.75 -4.43 0.11
CA LEU A 161 -12.56 -5.28 0.19
C LEU A 161 -12.68 -6.34 1.29
N MET A 162 -13.36 -6.03 2.40
CA MET A 162 -13.67 -7.01 3.44
C MET A 162 -14.60 -8.10 2.92
N ASP A 163 -15.61 -7.75 2.11
CA ASP A 163 -16.52 -8.71 1.49
C ASP A 163 -15.79 -9.63 0.49
N VAL A 164 -14.84 -9.10 -0.27
CA VAL A 164 -13.97 -9.91 -1.15
C VAL A 164 -13.18 -10.94 -0.36
N LEU A 165 -12.55 -10.53 0.75
CA LEU A 165 -11.80 -11.44 1.63
C LEU A 165 -12.71 -12.52 2.23
N ALA A 166 -13.88 -12.15 2.74
CA ALA A 166 -14.83 -13.08 3.33
C ALA A 166 -15.38 -14.07 2.28
N THR A 167 -15.74 -13.59 1.10
CA THR A 167 -16.22 -14.42 -0.02
C THR A 167 -15.17 -15.43 -0.45
N HIS A 168 -13.92 -15.00 -0.57
CA HIS A 168 -12.80 -15.90 -0.90
C HIS A 168 -12.66 -17.01 0.14
N GLN A 169 -12.68 -16.67 1.43
CA GLN A 169 -12.59 -17.65 2.51
C GLN A 169 -13.78 -18.62 2.56
N ALA A 170 -15.00 -18.12 2.32
CA ALA A 170 -16.20 -18.95 2.26
C ALA A 170 -16.12 -20.00 1.14
N LYS A 171 -15.64 -19.60 -0.06
CA LYS A 171 -15.40 -20.51 -1.19
C LYS A 171 -14.34 -21.56 -0.88
N MET A 172 -13.22 -21.16 -0.25
CA MET A 172 -12.18 -22.11 0.17
C MET A 172 -12.68 -23.15 1.18
N ASN A 173 -13.62 -22.75 2.03
CA ASN A 173 -14.22 -23.63 3.04
C ASN A 173 -15.42 -24.44 2.51
N GLY A 174 -15.82 -24.27 1.23
CA GLY A 174 -16.97 -24.93 0.64
C GLY A 174 -18.33 -24.47 1.20
N VAL A 175 -18.39 -23.29 1.80
CA VAL A 175 -19.64 -22.67 2.28
C VAL A 175 -20.37 -21.96 1.14
N LEU A 176 -19.63 -21.47 0.13
CA LEU A 176 -20.11 -20.85 -1.11
C LEU A 176 -19.46 -21.51 -2.34
#